data_AF-A0A7C3YFS8-F1
#
_entry.id   AF-A0A7C3YFS8-F1
#
_cell.length_a   1.000
_cell.length_b   1.000
_cell.length_c   1.000
_cell.angle_alpha   90.00
_cell.angle_beta   90.00
_cell.angle_gamma   90.00
#
_symmetry.space_group_name_H-M   'P 1'
#
loop_
_entity.id
_entity.type
_entity.pdbx_description
1 polymer ?
#
loop_
_entity_poly.entity_id
_entity_poly.type
_entity_poly.pdbx_seq_one_letter_code
_entity_poly.pdbx_strand_id
1 'polypeptide(L)'
;MISIIFFAVTFGVVIFTERVEGILLRKLFRGYLENIKKTEEKIEECYFYSILAVVAKDYEAYKGFQQIMNEMYWLIFFRRVMFNMSFFFILLTPYMLFTYVFLNDVVPNSFSWVVFIAVLYFTAKLGYNLIRESINTWRAANH
;
A
#
# COMPACT_ATOMS: atom_id res chain seq x y z
N MET A 1 20.16 -23.79 -12.21
CA MET A 1 18.83 -24.42 -12.01
C MET A 1 18.29 -24.12 -10.62
N ILE A 2 19.04 -24.39 -9.55
CA ILE A 2 18.64 -24.11 -8.16
C ILE A 2 18.30 -22.63 -7.93
N SER A 3 19.08 -21.70 -8.49
CA SER A 3 18.80 -20.25 -8.37
C SER A 3 17.47 -19.85 -9.02
N ILE A 4 17.10 -20.44 -10.17
CA ILE A 4 15.83 -20.15 -10.86
C ILE A 4 14.65 -20.64 -10.01
N ILE A 5 14.77 -21.84 -9.43
CA ILE A 5 13.77 -22.40 -8.52
C ILE A 5 13.64 -21.50 -7.28
N PHE A 6 14.75 -21.03 -6.71
CA PHE A 6 14.75 -20.10 -5.58
C PHE A 6 13.99 -18.80 -5.90
N PHE A 7 14.23 -18.18 -7.06
CA PHE A 7 13.50 -16.97 -7.47
C PHE A 7 12.00 -17.22 -7.63
N ALA A 8 11.61 -18.34 -8.28
CA ALA A 8 10.21 -18.70 -8.46
C ALA A 8 9.49 -18.96 -7.12
N VAL A 9 10.13 -19.70 -6.21
CA VAL A 9 9.60 -19.96 -4.87
C VAL A 9 9.50 -18.68 -4.06
N THR A 10 10.53 -17.83 -4.09
CA THR A 10 10.54 -16.54 -3.39
C THR A 10 9.39 -15.65 -3.85
N PHE A 11 9.15 -15.58 -5.16
CA PHE A 11 8.03 -14.82 -5.71
C PHE A 11 6.68 -15.39 -5.27
N GLY A 12 6.54 -16.72 -5.25
CA GLY A 12 5.36 -17.40 -4.73
C GLY A 12 5.11 -17.10 -3.25
N VAL A 13 6.17 -17.10 -2.43
CA VAL A 13 6.08 -16.77 -1.00
C VAL A 13 5.71 -15.30 -0.80
N VAL A 14 6.27 -14.37 -1.57
CA VAL A 14 5.92 -12.95 -1.52
C VAL A 14 4.41 -12.74 -1.79
N ILE A 15 3.86 -13.37 -2.82
CA ILE A 15 2.41 -13.32 -3.12
C ILE A 15 1.58 -13.98 -2.02
N PHE A 16 2.05 -15.11 -1.47
CA PHE A 16 1.35 -15.81 -0.41
C PHE A 16 1.29 -14.97 0.87
N THR A 17 2.42 -14.38 1.27
CA THR A 17 2.53 -13.49 2.42
C THR A 17 1.59 -12.31 2.29
N GLU A 18 1.47 -11.72 1.11
CA GLU A 18 0.52 -10.64 0.84
C GLU A 18 -0.95 -11.06 1.06
N ARG A 19 -1.35 -12.25 0.59
CA ARG A 19 -2.71 -12.77 0.83
C ARG A 19 -2.98 -12.98 2.31
N VAL A 20 -2.00 -13.54 3.03
CA VAL A 20 -2.08 -13.77 4.47
C VAL A 20 -2.15 -12.44 5.23
N GLU A 21 -1.34 -11.46 4.83
CA GLU A 21 -1.35 -10.10 5.36
C GLU A 21 -2.76 -9.50 5.27
N GLY A 22 -3.39 -9.54 4.10
CA GLY A 22 -4.74 -9.00 3.91
C GLY A 22 -5.82 -9.64 4.80
N ILE A 23 -5.72 -10.95 5.04
CA ILE A 23 -6.64 -11.69 5.92
C ILE A 23 -6.38 -11.32 7.39
N LEU A 24 -5.10 -11.29 7.80
CA LEU A 24 -4.71 -10.99 9.18
C LEU A 24 -5.01 -9.53 9.54
N LEU A 25 -4.78 -8.58 8.62
CA LEU A 25 -5.11 -7.18 8.81
C LEU A 25 -6.60 -6.99 9.10
N ARG A 26 -7.48 -7.67 8.34
CA ARG A 26 -8.93 -7.61 8.59
C ARG A 26 -9.32 -8.22 9.93
N LYS A 27 -8.64 -9.27 10.38
CA LYS A 27 -8.98 -10.00 11.60
C LYS A 27 -8.43 -9.35 12.87
N LEU A 28 -7.17 -8.92 12.85
CA LEU A 28 -6.45 -8.40 14.02
C LEU A 28 -6.54 -6.88 14.14
N PHE A 29 -6.58 -6.16 13.02
CA PHE A 29 -6.49 -4.70 12.98
C PHE A 29 -7.80 -4.04 12.50
N ARG A 30 -8.94 -4.64 12.85
CA ARG A 30 -10.27 -4.13 12.49
C ARG A 30 -10.49 -2.68 12.94
N GLY A 31 -10.07 -2.32 14.15
CA GLY A 31 -10.17 -0.95 14.66
C GLY A 31 -9.26 0.07 13.94
N TYR A 32 -8.09 -0.37 13.45
CA TYR A 32 -7.24 0.47 12.61
C TYR A 32 -7.90 0.73 11.24
N LEU A 33 -8.47 -0.32 10.63
CA LEU A 33 -9.23 -0.19 9.38
C LEU A 33 -10.45 0.72 9.54
N GLU A 34 -11.14 0.64 10.67
CA GLU A 34 -12.28 1.50 10.97
C GLU A 34 -11.88 2.97 11.14
N ASN A 35 -10.75 3.25 11.79
CA ASN A 35 -10.21 4.62 11.89
C ASN A 35 -9.82 5.19 10.52
N ILE A 36 -9.24 4.36 9.65
CA ILE A 36 -8.95 4.76 8.27
C ILE A 36 -10.25 5.08 7.54
N LYS A 37 -11.26 4.21 7.65
CA LYS A 37 -12.56 4.41 7.00
C LYS A 37 -13.23 5.71 7.44
N LYS A 38 -13.25 6.00 8.75
CA LYS A 38 -13.78 7.28 9.28
C LYS A 38 -13.03 8.50 8.73
N THR A 39 -11.75 8.36 8.42
CA THR A 39 -10.98 9.47 7.84
C THR A 39 -11.22 9.59 6.33
N GLU A 40 -11.42 8.47 5.62
CA GLU A 40 -11.88 8.46 4.23
C GLU A 40 -13.27 9.10 4.09
N GLU A 41 -14.20 8.83 5.00
CA GLU A 41 -15.54 9.46 5.04
C GLU A 41 -15.41 10.99 5.20
N LYS A 42 -14.52 11.49 6.06
CA LYS A 42 -14.26 12.93 6.21
C LYS A 42 -13.63 13.56 4.96
N ILE A 43 -12.77 12.82 4.26
CA ILE A 43 -12.20 13.27 2.98
C ILE A 43 -13.31 13.42 1.93
N GLU A 44 -14.24 12.47 1.88
CA GLU A 44 -15.40 12.52 0.98
C GLU A 44 -16.32 13.71 1.30
N GLU A 45 -16.56 13.98 2.59
CA GLU A 45 -17.28 15.19 3.02
C GLU A 45 -16.56 16.47 2.57
N CYS A 46 -15.24 16.56 2.76
CA CYS A 46 -14.45 17.71 2.30
C CYS A 46 -14.50 17.87 0.78
N TYR A 47 -14.49 16.77 0.04
CA TYR A 47 -14.64 16.76 -1.41
C TYR A 47 -16.01 17.28 -1.84
N PHE A 48 -17.08 16.89 -1.15
CA PHE A 48 -18.41 17.43 -1.40
C PHE A 48 -18.49 18.95 -1.15
N TYR A 49 -17.92 19.43 -0.04
CA TYR A 49 -17.88 20.86 0.26
C TYR A 49 -17.01 21.66 -0.72
N SER A 50 -15.91 21.09 -1.21
CA SER A 50 -15.07 21.75 -2.20
C SER A 50 -15.82 21.95 -3.53
N ILE A 51 -16.63 20.98 -3.97
CA ILE A 51 -17.50 21.12 -5.14
C ILE A 51 -18.53 22.23 -4.93
N LEU A 52 -19.19 22.27 -3.76
CA LEU A 52 -20.16 23.33 -3.45
C LEU A 52 -19.52 24.72 -3.43
N ALA A 53 -18.30 24.84 -2.90
CA ALA A 53 -17.54 26.09 -2.93
C ALA A 53 -17.26 26.56 -4.36
N VAL A 54 -16.92 25.65 -5.28
CA VAL A 54 -16.76 25.94 -6.70
C VAL A 54 -18.06 26.44 -7.33
N VAL A 55 -19.19 25.77 -7.03
CA VAL A 55 -20.52 26.18 -7.52
C VAL A 55 -20.90 27.58 -6.98
N ALA A 56 -20.57 27.87 -5.73
CA ALA A 56 -20.77 29.16 -5.09
C ALA A 56 -19.79 30.26 -5.58
N LYS A 57 -18.81 29.91 -6.43
CA LYS A 57 -17.70 30.78 -6.86
C LYS A 57 -16.82 31.29 -5.70
N ASP A 58 -16.83 30.57 -4.59
CA ASP A 58 -15.96 30.84 -3.44
C ASP A 58 -14.65 30.05 -3.58
N TYR A 59 -13.70 30.68 -4.26
CA TYR A 59 -12.38 30.08 -4.53
C TYR A 59 -11.51 29.97 -3.27
N GLU A 60 -11.77 30.76 -2.24
CA GLU A 60 -11.01 30.72 -0.99
C GLU A 60 -11.43 29.49 -0.17
N ALA A 61 -12.74 29.27 -0.04
CA ALA A 61 -13.27 28.05 0.55
C ALA A 61 -12.83 26.79 -0.21
N TYR A 62 -12.85 26.82 -1.55
CA TYR A 62 -12.35 25.69 -2.37
C TYR A 62 -10.90 25.35 -2.07
N LYS A 63 -10.00 26.35 -2.03
CA LYS A 63 -8.58 26.13 -1.70
C LYS A 63 -8.41 25.60 -0.28
N GLY A 64 -9.18 26.12 0.68
CA GLY A 64 -9.18 25.64 2.06
C GLY A 64 -9.55 24.17 2.16
N PHE A 65 -10.67 23.76 1.55
CA PHE A 65 -11.09 22.36 1.53
C PHE A 65 -10.10 21.44 0.80
N GLN A 66 -9.51 21.91 -0.30
CA GLN A 66 -8.52 21.14 -1.04
C GLN A 66 -7.24 20.91 -0.23
N GLN A 67 -6.79 21.91 0.53
CA GLN A 67 -5.62 21.79 1.40
C GLN A 67 -5.89 20.82 2.56
N ILE A 68 -7.03 20.97 3.23
CA ILE A 68 -7.47 20.10 4.33
C ILE A 68 -7.56 18.64 3.84
N MET A 69 -8.15 18.43 2.66
CA MET A 69 -8.26 17.12 2.04
C MET A 69 -6.87 16.51 1.74
N ASN A 70 -5.95 17.32 1.19
CA ASN A 70 -4.60 16.87 0.87
C ASN A 70 -3.81 16.47 2.13
N GLU A 71 -3.92 17.25 3.22
CA GLU A 71 -3.28 16.94 4.50
C GLU A 71 -3.81 15.62 5.09
N MET A 72 -5.13 15.41 5.07
CA MET A 72 -5.73 14.16 5.53
C MET A 72 -5.34 12.98 4.65
N TYR A 73 -5.35 13.14 3.32
CA TYR A 73 -4.98 12.09 2.38
C TYR A 73 -3.53 11.65 2.58
N TRP A 74 -2.59 12.59 2.67
CA TRP A 74 -1.18 12.28 2.89
C TRP A 74 -0.96 11.50 4.18
N LEU A 75 -1.62 11.91 5.27
CA LEU A 75 -1.52 11.24 6.55
C LEU A 75 -2.02 9.79 6.49
N ILE A 76 -3.17 9.54 5.85
CA ILE A 76 -3.70 8.17 5.67
C ILE A 76 -2.78 7.36 4.75
N PHE A 77 -2.33 7.95 3.64
CA PHE A 77 -1.47 7.29 2.66
C PHE A 77 -0.17 6.80 3.32
N PHE A 78 0.54 7.69 4.01
CA PHE A 78 1.77 7.31 4.72
C PHE A 78 1.50 6.29 5.81
N ARG A 79 0.42 6.45 6.58
CA ARG A 79 0.06 5.51 7.65
C ARG A 79 -0.25 4.13 7.09
N ARG A 80 -0.93 4.04 5.94
CA ARG A 80 -1.26 2.78 5.24
C ARG A 80 0.00 2.14 4.66
N VAL A 81 0.85 2.91 4.00
CA VAL A 81 2.12 2.43 3.44
C VAL A 81 3.03 1.90 4.54
N MET A 82 3.31 2.71 5.56
CA MET A 82 4.20 2.32 6.67
C MET A 82 3.70 1.09 7.40
N PHE A 83 2.40 1.05 7.72
CA PHE A 83 1.83 -0.05 8.49
C PHE A 83 1.78 -1.35 7.69
N ASN A 84 1.24 -1.32 6.47
CA ASN A 84 1.13 -2.51 5.64
C ASN A 84 2.52 -3.02 5.24
N MET A 85 3.43 -2.13 4.84
CA MET A 85 4.80 -2.52 4.51
C MET A 85 5.49 -3.18 5.72
N SER A 86 5.42 -2.55 6.90
CA SER A 86 6.02 -3.12 8.11
C SER A 86 5.42 -4.48 8.46
N PHE A 87 4.09 -4.61 8.38
CA PHE A 87 3.40 -5.86 8.69
C PHE A 87 3.72 -6.97 7.68
N PHE A 88 3.82 -6.64 6.39
CA PHE A 88 4.28 -7.53 5.33
C PHE A 88 5.71 -8.04 5.61
N PHE A 89 6.66 -7.15 5.92
CA PHE A 89 8.05 -7.55 6.21
C PHE A 89 8.15 -8.38 7.49
N ILE A 90 7.36 -8.09 8.52
CA ILE A 90 7.29 -8.93 9.73
C ILE A 90 6.84 -10.35 9.37
N LEU A 91 5.80 -10.49 8.55
CA LEU A 91 5.33 -11.79 8.09
C LEU A 91 6.32 -12.51 7.17
N LEU A 92 7.13 -11.76 6.41
CA LEU A 92 8.14 -12.32 5.51
C LEU A 92 9.45 -12.69 6.23
N THR A 93 9.73 -12.09 7.40
CA THR A 93 10.94 -12.32 8.21
C THR A 93 11.26 -13.81 8.45
N PRO A 94 10.31 -14.68 8.83
CA PRO A 94 10.59 -16.10 9.02
C PRO A 94 11.15 -16.77 7.76
N TYR A 95 10.65 -16.40 6.58
CA TYR A 95 11.15 -16.91 5.31
C TYR A 95 12.54 -16.35 4.96
N MET A 96 12.77 -15.06 5.24
CA MET A 96 14.10 -14.46 5.07
C MET A 96 15.16 -15.14 5.95
N LEU A 97 14.84 -15.44 7.21
CA LEU A 97 15.75 -16.16 8.10
C LEU A 97 15.95 -17.61 7.65
N PHE A 98 14.90 -18.29 7.21
CA PHE A 98 15.00 -19.65 6.67
C PHE A 98 15.93 -19.70 5.45
N THR A 99 15.76 -18.77 4.50
CA THR A 99 16.60 -18.70 3.30
C THR A 99 18.05 -18.32 3.62
N TYR A 100 18.28 -17.50 4.65
CA TYR A 100 19.63 -17.22 5.12
C TYR A 100 20.31 -18.44 5.74
N VAL A 101 19.62 -19.17 6.62
CA VAL A 101 20.22 -20.30 7.36
C VAL A 101 20.46 -21.52 6.46
N PHE A 102 19.53 -21.84 5.55
CA PHE A 102 19.58 -23.10 4.80
C PHE A 102 20.05 -22.97 3.35
N LEU A 103 19.95 -21.78 2.75
CA LEU A 103 20.19 -21.58 1.32
C LEU A 103 21.36 -20.66 1.02
N ASN A 104 21.98 -20.01 2.01
CA ASN A 104 23.06 -19.05 1.78
C ASN A 104 24.34 -19.72 1.25
N ASP A 105 24.58 -21.00 1.58
CA ASP A 105 25.71 -21.78 1.03
C ASP A 105 25.54 -22.10 -0.46
N VAL A 106 24.30 -22.12 -0.96
CA VAL A 106 23.98 -22.47 -2.35
C VAL A 106 23.70 -21.23 -3.19
N VAL A 107 23.09 -20.21 -2.58
CA VAL A 107 22.79 -18.91 -3.20
C VAL A 107 23.40 -17.83 -2.28
N PRO A 108 24.56 -17.27 -2.63
CA PRO A 108 25.19 -16.25 -1.81
C PRO A 108 24.26 -15.02 -1.70
N ASN A 109 24.16 -14.47 -0.49
CA ASN A 109 23.30 -13.33 -0.17
C ASN A 109 21.80 -13.62 -0.40
N SER A 110 21.35 -14.85 -0.17
CA SER A 110 19.94 -15.27 -0.32
C SER A 110 18.96 -14.32 0.40
N PHE A 111 19.30 -13.89 1.61
CA PHE A 111 18.53 -12.90 2.38
C PHE A 111 18.29 -11.60 1.60
N SER A 112 19.36 -11.00 1.08
CA SER A 112 19.30 -9.75 0.33
C SER A 112 18.49 -9.88 -0.95
N TRP A 113 18.55 -11.04 -1.61
CA TRP A 113 17.72 -11.32 -2.79
C TRP A 113 16.22 -11.38 -2.44
N VAL A 114 15.85 -12.02 -1.34
CA VAL A 114 14.44 -12.04 -0.90
C VAL A 114 13.94 -10.62 -0.60
N VAL A 115 14.73 -9.82 0.13
CA VAL A 115 14.40 -8.43 0.42
C VAL A 115 14.26 -7.61 -0.87
N PHE A 116 15.19 -7.76 -1.81
CA PHE A 116 15.14 -7.05 -3.07
C PHE A 116 13.87 -7.36 -3.87
N ILE A 117 13.50 -8.64 -3.98
CA ILE A 117 12.27 -9.06 -4.68
C ILE A 117 11.03 -8.52 -3.98
N ALA A 118 10.98 -8.56 -2.65
CA ALA A 118 9.89 -8.04 -1.85
C ALA A 118 9.69 -6.53 -2.05
N VAL A 119 10.79 -5.75 -1.99
CA VAL A 119 10.75 -4.30 -2.23
C VAL A 119 10.29 -4.01 -3.65
N LEU A 120 10.88 -4.69 -4.65
CA LEU A 120 10.53 -4.48 -6.06
C LEU A 120 9.05 -4.78 -6.33
N TYR A 121 8.54 -5.88 -5.78
CA TYR A 121 7.13 -6.23 -5.86
C TYR A 121 6.22 -5.17 -5.23
N PHE A 122 6.54 -4.73 -4.01
CA PHE A 122 5.74 -3.74 -3.29
C PHE A 122 5.74 -2.38 -4.00
N THR A 123 6.91 -1.92 -4.46
CA THR A 123 7.06 -0.68 -5.23
C THR A 123 6.28 -0.74 -6.55
N ALA A 124 6.40 -1.83 -7.30
CA ALA A 124 5.66 -2.01 -8.55
C ALA A 124 4.13 -1.98 -8.31
N LYS A 125 3.67 -2.62 -7.23
CA LYS A 125 2.25 -2.63 -6.86
C LYS A 125 1.74 -1.25 -6.46
N LEU A 126 2.48 -0.51 -5.62
CA LEU A 126 2.12 0.86 -5.24
C LEU A 126 2.03 1.76 -6.47
N GLY A 127 3.03 1.70 -7.35
CA GLY A 127 3.03 2.44 -8.61
C GLY A 127 1.84 2.08 -9.49
N TYR A 128 1.56 0.78 -9.67
CA TYR A 128 0.41 0.31 -10.43
C TYR A 128 -0.93 0.81 -9.85
N ASN A 129 -1.10 0.76 -8.53
CA ASN A 129 -2.33 1.21 -7.88
C ASN A 129 -2.53 2.73 -8.04
N LEU A 130 -1.48 3.54 -7.89
CA LEU A 130 -1.54 4.99 -8.10
C LEU A 130 -1.91 5.34 -9.55
N ILE A 131 -1.29 4.67 -10.53
CA ILE A 131 -1.61 4.87 -11.95
C ILE A 131 -3.06 4.43 -12.24
N ARG A 132 -3.50 3.31 -11.67
CA ARG A 132 -4.86 2.81 -11.85
C ARG A 132 -5.90 3.75 -11.24
N GLU A 133 -5.66 4.25 -10.03
CA GLU A 133 -6.55 5.19 -9.34
C GLU A 133 -6.66 6.51 -10.12
N SER A 134 -5.54 7.07 -10.56
CA SER A 134 -5.53 8.29 -11.39
C SER A 134 -6.26 8.13 -12.73
N ILE A 135 -6.12 6.98 -13.40
CA ILE A 135 -6.87 6.70 -14.64
C ILE A 135 -8.37 6.59 -14.37
N ASN A 136 -8.75 5.95 -13.25
CA ASN A 136 -10.16 5.78 -12.89
C ASN A 136 -10.82 7.11 -12.51
N THR A 137 -10.14 7.98 -11.76
CA THR A 137 -10.66 9.32 -11.44
C THR A 137 -10.78 10.18 -12.69
N TRP A 138 -9.82 10.09 -13.62
CA TRP A 138 -9.92 10.79 -14.91
C TRP A 138 -11.11 10.31 -15.76
N ARG A 139 -11.37 8.99 -15.80
CA ARG A 139 -12.57 8.47 -16.49
C ARG A 139 -13.86 8.91 -15.83
N ALA A 140 -13.92 8.91 -14.49
CA ALA A 140 -15.10 9.33 -13.75
C ALA A 140 -15.41 10.83 -13.92
N ALA A 141 -14.39 11.66 -14.18
CA ALA A 141 -14.55 13.10 -14.42
C ALA A 141 -15.00 13.45 -15.85
N ASN A 142 -14.79 12.54 -16.82
CA ASN A 142 -15.16 12.74 -18.23
C ASN A 142 -16.51 12.10 -18.60
N HIS A 143 -17.24 11.55 -17.64
CA HIS A 143 -18.56 10.94 -17.79
C HIS A 143 -19.61 11.72 -16.98
#